data_AF-A0A9W3DF66-F1
#
_entry.id   AF-A0A9W3DF66-F1
#
_cell.length_a   1.000
_cell.length_b   1.000
_cell.length_c   1.000
_cell.angle_alpha   90.00
_cell.angle_beta   90.00
_cell.angle_gamma   90.00
#
_symmetry.space_group_name_H-M   'P 1'
#
loop_
_entity.id
_entity.type
_entity.pdbx_description
1 polymer ?
#
loop_
_entity_poly.entity_id
_entity_poly.type
_entity_poly.pdbx_seq_one_letter_code
_entity_poly.pdbx_strand_id
1 'polypeptide(L)'
;MKLRSVARAFLVCNVGSGTRALFWHDNWTGLRPLFEICGDLGPMVSGISYSATVSETASSAGWRIPRGRHLLNQFLRAILAEVSSTMDPSVQDFFQWRQYSSDSVSGVFSLTKTWESLYPDPVQVSWFKSVWFS
;
A
#
# COMPACT_ATOMS: atom_id res chain seq x y z
N MET A 1 12.73 -18.33 -2.46
CA MET A 1 12.99 -16.97 -1.91
C MET A 1 11.67 -16.35 -1.44
N LYS A 2 11.56 -15.90 -0.19
CA LYS A 2 10.37 -15.19 0.35
C LYS A 2 10.60 -13.66 0.39
N LEU A 3 10.94 -13.05 -0.75
CA LEU A 3 11.16 -11.58 -0.82
C LEU A 3 9.87 -10.78 -1.03
N ARG A 4 8.77 -11.44 -1.38
CA ARG A 4 7.50 -10.77 -1.73
C ARG A 4 6.95 -9.92 -0.58
N SER A 5 7.01 -10.42 0.66
CA SER A 5 6.56 -9.67 1.84
C SER A 5 7.42 -8.43 2.09
N VAL A 6 8.74 -8.54 1.88
CA VAL A 6 9.69 -7.44 2.03
C VAL A 6 9.48 -6.37 0.95
N ALA A 7 9.36 -6.80 -0.31
CA ALA A 7 9.16 -5.88 -1.43
C ALA A 7 7.82 -5.14 -1.36
N ARG A 8 6.78 -5.75 -0.79
CA ARG A 8 5.43 -5.17 -0.71
C ARG A 8 5.40 -3.83 0.03
N ALA A 9 6.24 -3.65 1.04
CA ALA A 9 6.33 -2.38 1.78
C ALA A 9 6.78 -1.20 0.89
N PHE A 10 7.49 -1.50 -0.20
CA PHE A 10 8.01 -0.50 -1.13
C PHE A 10 7.13 -0.32 -2.37
N LEU A 11 6.10 -1.15 -2.56
CA LEU A 11 5.26 -1.08 -3.76
C LEU A 11 4.02 -0.23 -3.50
N VAL A 12 3.80 0.75 -4.38
CA VAL A 12 2.58 1.56 -4.45
C VAL A 12 1.89 1.27 -5.77
N CYS A 13 0.57 1.13 -5.73
CA CYS A 13 -0.26 0.93 -6.91
C CYS A 13 -0.93 2.25 -7.28
N ASN A 14 -0.68 2.75 -8.48
CA ASN A 14 -1.41 3.86 -9.04
C ASN A 14 -2.58 3.31 -9.85
N VAL A 15 -3.80 3.68 -9.45
CA VAL A 15 -5.04 3.19 -10.05
C VAL A 15 -5.34 4.00 -11.31
N GLY A 16 -5.43 3.31 -12.45
CA GLY A 16 -6.08 3.82 -13.66
C GLY A 16 -7.46 3.20 -13.76
N SER A 17 -7.56 2.09 -14.49
CA SER A 17 -8.79 1.32 -14.68
C SER A 17 -9.26 0.57 -13.43
N GLY A 18 -8.36 0.30 -12.47
CA GLY A 18 -8.60 -0.48 -11.26
C GLY A 18 -8.82 -1.97 -11.46
N THR A 19 -8.60 -2.48 -12.68
CA THR A 19 -8.85 -3.88 -13.04
C THR A 19 -7.75 -4.85 -12.58
N ARG A 20 -6.55 -4.33 -12.28
CA ARG A 20 -5.41 -5.12 -11.79
C ARG A 20 -5.08 -4.83 -10.33
N ALA A 21 -5.45 -3.65 -9.84
CA ALA A 21 -5.28 -3.26 -8.45
C ALA A 21 -6.22 -4.08 -7.54
N LEU A 22 -5.65 -4.86 -6.62
CA LEU A 22 -6.40 -5.62 -5.62
C LEU A 22 -6.77 -4.72 -4.45
N PHE A 23 -8.07 -4.62 -4.17
CA PHE A 23 -8.63 -3.71 -3.18
C PHE A 23 -8.01 -3.87 -1.79
N TRP A 24 -7.87 -5.12 -1.34
CA TRP A 24 -7.33 -5.43 -0.01
C TRP A 24 -5.80 -5.46 0.04
N HIS A 25 -5.16 -5.73 -1.09
CA HIS A 25 -3.80 -6.25 -1.11
C HIS A 25 -2.77 -5.29 -1.67
N ASP A 26 -3.17 -4.40 -2.55
CA ASP A 26 -2.25 -3.43 -3.12
C ASP A 26 -2.31 -2.13 -2.32
N ASN A 27 -1.18 -1.42 -2.24
CA ASN A 27 -1.13 -0.11 -1.59
C ASN A 27 -1.57 0.96 -2.59
N TRP A 28 -2.87 1.04 -2.84
CA TRP A 28 -3.45 1.98 -3.81
C TRP A 28 -4.08 3.22 -3.14
N THR A 29 -4.26 3.20 -1.83
CA THR A 29 -4.74 4.34 -1.03
C THR A 29 -3.62 5.24 -0.53
N GLY A 30 -2.36 4.89 -0.80
CA GLY A 30 -1.18 5.61 -0.34
C GLY A 30 -0.79 5.36 1.12
N LEU A 31 -1.72 4.82 1.93
CA LEU A 31 -1.53 4.43 3.33
C LEU A 31 -0.70 3.13 3.41
N ARG A 32 -1.36 1.98 3.34
CA ARG A 32 -0.85 0.61 3.32
C ARG A 32 -1.91 -0.28 2.68
N PRO A 33 -1.60 -1.54 2.29
CA PRO A 33 -2.64 -2.49 1.91
C PRO A 33 -3.75 -2.54 2.96
N LEU A 34 -5.01 -2.37 2.54
CA LEU A 34 -6.15 -2.28 3.47
C LEU A 34 -6.28 -3.53 4.35
N PHE A 35 -5.83 -4.70 3.86
CA PHE A 35 -5.78 -5.94 4.63
C PHE A 35 -4.81 -5.86 5.81
N GLU A 36 -3.68 -5.16 5.69
CA GLU A 36 -2.74 -4.98 6.80
C GLU A 36 -3.31 -4.07 7.90
N ILE A 37 -4.30 -3.25 7.56
CA ILE A 37 -4.96 -2.33 8.49
C ILE A 37 -6.21 -2.97 9.12
N CYS A 38 -7.04 -3.61 8.28
CA CYS A 38 -8.34 -4.13 8.67
C CYS A 38 -8.32 -5.60 9.11
N GLY A 39 -7.27 -6.34 8.71
CA GLY A 39 -7.19 -7.79 8.89
C GLY A 39 -8.38 -8.53 8.26
N ASP A 40 -8.68 -9.71 8.80
CA ASP A 40 -9.77 -10.57 8.35
C ASP A 40 -11.16 -9.95 8.52
N LEU A 41 -11.29 -9.01 9.47
CA LEU A 41 -12.54 -8.27 9.67
C LEU A 41 -12.89 -7.40 8.45
N GLY A 42 -11.90 -6.99 7.65
CA GLY A 42 -12.12 -6.17 6.46
C GLY A 42 -13.11 -6.81 5.50
N PRO A 43 -12.73 -7.93 4.85
CA PRO A 43 -13.63 -8.67 3.96
C PRO A 43 -14.90 -9.14 4.67
N MET A 44 -14.80 -9.63 5.91
CA MET A 44 -15.93 -10.19 6.66
C MET A 44 -17.04 -9.16 6.93
N VAL A 45 -16.68 -7.95 7.33
CA VAL A 45 -17.64 -6.89 7.72
C VAL A 45 -18.11 -6.07 6.53
N SER A 46 -17.24 -5.84 5.54
CA SER A 46 -17.58 -5.05 4.36
C SER A 46 -18.26 -5.89 3.27
N GLY A 47 -18.19 -7.22 3.33
CA GLY A 47 -18.69 -8.11 2.27
C GLY A 47 -17.95 -7.97 0.93
N ILE A 48 -16.87 -7.19 0.88
CA ILE A 48 -16.02 -7.09 -0.31
C ILE A 48 -15.15 -8.34 -0.38
N SER A 49 -15.17 -9.01 -1.54
CA SER A 49 -14.39 -10.23 -1.76
C SER A 49 -12.91 -10.03 -1.41
N TYR A 50 -12.29 -11.04 -0.81
CA TYR A 50 -10.87 -11.04 -0.46
C TYR A 50 -9.98 -10.76 -1.67
N SER A 51 -10.36 -11.25 -2.85
CA SER A 51 -9.65 -11.06 -4.11
C SER A 51 -10.24 -9.96 -4.98
N ALA A 52 -11.10 -9.09 -4.43
CA ALA A 52 -11.75 -8.04 -5.21
C ALA A 52 -10.74 -7.07 -5.81
N THR A 53 -11.01 -6.61 -7.03
CA THR A 53 -10.27 -5.50 -7.64
C THR A 53 -10.88 -4.15 -7.25
N VAL A 54 -10.10 -3.09 -7.37
CA VAL A 54 -10.58 -1.73 -7.11
C VAL A 54 -11.79 -1.40 -8.01
N SER A 55 -11.74 -1.79 -9.29
CA SER A 55 -12.85 -1.55 -10.24
C SER A 55 -14.15 -2.28 -9.87
N GLU A 56 -14.08 -3.44 -9.21
CA GLU A 56 -15.27 -4.17 -8.77
C GLU A 56 -15.97 -3.46 -7.61
N THR A 57 -15.18 -2.80 -6.76
CA THR A 57 -15.64 -2.08 -5.57
C THR A 57 -16.03 -0.63 -5.83
N ALA A 58 -15.71 -0.10 -7.01
CA ALA A 58 -16.06 1.26 -7.43
C ALA A 58 -17.22 1.24 -8.44
N SER A 59 -17.96 2.34 -8.52
CA SER A 59 -18.98 2.60 -9.54
C SER A 59 -18.97 4.07 -9.93
N SER A 60 -19.69 4.42 -11.00
CA SER A 60 -19.87 5.83 -11.41
C SER A 60 -20.51 6.71 -10.33
N ALA A 61 -21.20 6.11 -9.36
CA ALA A 61 -21.80 6.79 -8.21
C ALA A 61 -20.92 6.76 -6.94
N GLY A 62 -19.69 6.24 -7.03
CA GLY A 62 -18.75 6.08 -5.93
C GLY A 62 -18.58 4.63 -5.46
N TRP A 63 -18.00 4.47 -4.28
CA TRP A 63 -17.61 3.18 -3.71
C TRP A 63 -18.79 2.34 -3.20
N ARG A 64 -18.77 1.05 -3.52
CA ARG A 64 -19.76 0.03 -3.11
C ARG A 64 -19.42 -0.56 -1.73
N ILE A 65 -19.31 0.29 -0.71
CA ILE A 65 -19.15 -0.16 0.69
C ILE A 65 -20.54 -0.25 1.36
N PRO A 66 -20.83 -1.31 2.14
CA PRO A 66 -22.08 -1.38 2.89
C PRO A 66 -22.27 -0.18 3.83
N ARG A 67 -23.51 0.33 3.88
CA ARG A 67 -23.90 1.46 4.76
C ARG A 67 -23.98 1.10 6.25
N GLY A 68 -23.45 -0.05 6.65
CA GLY A 68 -23.48 -0.53 8.03
C GLY A 68 -22.78 0.43 9.00
N ARG A 69 -23.24 0.47 10.25
CA ARG A 69 -22.67 1.31 11.31
C ARG A 69 -21.41 0.74 11.95
N HIS A 70 -20.96 -0.45 11.53
CA HIS A 70 -19.72 -1.03 12.05
C HIS A 70 -18.55 -0.06 11.82
N LEU A 71 -17.69 0.11 12.83
CA LEU A 71 -16.58 1.07 12.81
C LEU A 71 -15.68 0.88 11.58
N LEU A 72 -15.41 -0.36 11.19
CA LEU A 72 -14.65 -0.70 9.99
C LEU A 72 -15.29 -0.12 8.70
N ASN A 73 -16.60 -0.21 8.54
CA ASN A 73 -17.29 0.38 7.38
C ASN A 73 -17.28 1.91 7.42
N GLN A 74 -17.22 2.52 8.61
CA GLN A 74 -17.04 3.97 8.73
C GLN A 74 -15.61 4.37 8.34
N PHE A 75 -14.62 3.63 8.81
CA PHE A 75 -13.21 3.81 8.48
C PHE A 75 -12.95 3.70 6.98
N LEU A 76 -13.45 2.64 6.33
CA LEU A 76 -13.32 2.47 4.88
C LEU A 76 -13.95 3.64 4.13
N ARG A 77 -15.16 4.09 4.52
CA ARG A 77 -15.80 5.24 3.88
C ARG A 77 -15.00 6.53 4.04
N ALA A 78 -14.37 6.76 5.19
CA ALA A 78 -13.55 7.93 5.42
C ALA A 78 -12.31 7.92 4.49
N ILE A 79 -11.58 6.80 4.44
CA ILE A 79 -10.40 6.67 3.55
C ILE A 79 -10.80 6.81 2.08
N LEU A 80 -11.85 6.10 1.68
CA LEU A 80 -12.24 6.08 0.27
C LEU A 80 -12.88 7.39 -0.20
N ALA A 81 -13.36 8.24 0.71
CA ALA A 81 -13.82 9.59 0.36
C ALA A 81 -12.65 10.53 0.04
N GLU A 82 -11.49 10.34 0.67
CA GLU A 82 -10.28 11.12 0.41
C GLU A 82 -9.62 10.71 -0.91
N VAL A 83 -9.74 9.44 -1.28
CA VAL A 83 -9.33 8.95 -2.60
C VAL A 83 -10.39 9.36 -3.62
N SER A 84 -10.22 10.54 -4.23
CA SER A 84 -11.02 10.96 -5.38
C SER A 84 -10.80 9.95 -6.51
N SER A 85 -11.77 9.07 -6.72
CA SER A 85 -11.70 8.04 -7.74
C SER A 85 -11.87 8.65 -9.13
N THR A 86 -10.84 9.34 -9.63
CA THR A 86 -10.68 9.62 -11.06
C THR A 86 -10.15 8.36 -11.73
N MET A 87 -10.93 7.28 -11.63
CA MET A 87 -10.63 6.06 -12.35
C MET A 87 -10.86 6.31 -13.84
N ASP A 88 -9.83 6.11 -14.63
CA ASP A 88 -9.93 6.19 -16.08
C ASP A 88 -9.86 4.76 -16.64
N PRO A 89 -10.96 4.21 -17.17
CA PRO A 89 -10.97 2.86 -17.73
C PRO A 89 -10.03 2.70 -18.92
N SER A 90 -9.57 3.80 -19.55
CA SER A 90 -8.59 3.78 -20.64
C SER A 90 -7.13 3.68 -20.17
N VAL A 91 -6.85 3.97 -18.90
CA VAL A 91 -5.49 3.96 -18.34
C VAL A 91 -5.26 2.65 -17.58
N GLN A 92 -4.15 1.96 -17.84
CA GLN A 92 -3.82 0.76 -17.08
C GLN A 92 -3.28 1.10 -15.68
N ASP A 93 -3.58 0.23 -14.72
CA ASP A 93 -2.95 0.30 -13.39
C ASP A 93 -1.44 0.04 -13.51
N PHE A 94 -0.64 0.79 -12.76
CA PHE A 94 0.81 0.62 -12.75
C PHE A 94 1.38 0.71 -11.34
N PHE A 95 2.49 0.03 -11.13
CA PHE A 95 3.14 -0.10 -9.83
C PHE A 95 4.43 0.69 -9.81
N GLN A 96 4.68 1.40 -8.71
CA GLN A 96 5.90 2.18 -8.50
C GLN A 96 6.60 1.75 -7.22
N TRP A 97 7.92 1.89 -7.21
CA TRP A 97 8.74 1.69 -6.03
C TRP A 97 8.82 2.99 -5.22
N ARG A 98 8.30 3.00 -4.00
CA ARG A 98 8.39 4.13 -3.05
C ARG A 98 9.73 4.06 -2.32
N GLN A 99 10.46 5.18 -2.32
CA GLN A 99 11.67 5.34 -1.51
C GLN A 99 11.25 5.85 -0.11
N TYR A 100 11.64 5.16 0.95
CA TYR A 100 11.26 5.54 2.33
C TYR A 100 11.97 6.81 2.83
N SER A 101 13.14 7.13 2.27
CA SER A 101 13.98 8.25 2.71
C SER A 101 13.60 9.61 2.12
N SER A 102 12.59 9.67 1.25
CA SER A 102 12.07 10.93 0.71
C SER A 102 10.56 10.83 0.56
N ASP A 103 9.81 11.86 0.99
CA ASP A 103 8.37 12.00 0.73
C ASP A 103 8.01 12.03 -0.77
N SER A 104 9.00 11.99 -1.66
CA SER A 104 8.81 11.85 -3.10
C SER A 104 8.72 10.37 -3.51
N VAL A 105 7.62 10.03 -4.20
CA VAL A 105 7.49 8.80 -4.98
C VAL A 105 8.36 8.95 -6.23
N SER A 106 9.68 8.80 -6.08
CA SER A 106 10.55 8.65 -7.23
C SER A 106 10.24 7.30 -7.86
N GLY A 107 9.60 7.30 -9.04
CA GLY A 107 9.27 6.07 -9.78
C GLY A 107 10.50 5.24 -10.23
N VAL A 108 11.71 5.61 -9.78
CA VAL A 108 12.98 4.97 -10.11
C VAL A 108 13.42 4.09 -8.94
N PHE A 109 13.57 2.80 -9.22
CA PHE A 109 14.15 1.85 -8.27
C PHE A 109 15.63 2.19 -8.01
N SER A 110 16.02 2.21 -6.73
CA SER A 110 17.42 2.34 -6.31
C SER A 110 17.74 1.20 -5.35
N LEU A 111 18.69 0.35 -5.74
CA LEU A 111 19.16 -0.75 -4.91
C LEU A 111 19.77 -0.22 -3.61
N THR A 112 20.64 0.79 -3.72
CA THR A 112 21.32 1.42 -2.57
C THR A 112 20.33 1.95 -1.55
N LYS A 113 19.37 2.79 -1.97
CA LYS A 113 18.36 3.34 -1.05
C LYS A 113 17.45 2.28 -0.45
N THR A 114 17.13 1.24 -1.23
CA THR A 114 16.34 0.11 -0.73
C THR A 114 17.12 -0.66 0.33
N TRP A 115 18.41 -0.89 0.11
CA TRP A 115 19.29 -1.56 1.06
C TRP A 115 19.40 -0.78 2.37
N GLU A 116 19.69 0.53 2.29
CA GLU A 116 19.73 1.43 3.45
C GLU A 116 18.41 1.45 4.23
N SER A 117 17.26 1.38 3.53
CA SER A 117 15.95 1.32 4.16
C SER A 117 15.68 -0.01 4.87
N LEU A 118 16.21 -1.12 4.33
CA LEU A 118 16.06 -2.45 4.93
C LEU A 118 17.03 -2.68 6.09
N TYR A 119 18.22 -2.09 6.01
CA TYR A 119 19.31 -2.26 6.96
C TYR A 119 19.83 -0.88 7.38
N PRO A 120 19.06 -0.14 8.21
CA PRO A 120 19.51 1.14 8.72
C PRO A 120 20.78 0.96 9.55
N ASP A 121 21.67 1.96 9.48
CA ASP A 121 22.93 1.92 10.21
C ASP A 121 22.67 1.74 11.71
N PRO A 122 23.36 0.80 12.37
CA PRO A 122 23.23 0.63 13.81
C PRO A 122 23.78 1.86 14.52
N VAL A 123 23.21 2.16 15.69
CA VAL A 123 23.72 3.25 16.55
C VAL A 123 25.20 3.01 16.82
N GLN A 124 26.03 4.02 16.52
CA GLN A 124 27.46 3.92 16.68
C GLN A 124 27.82 3.75 18.16
N VAL A 125 28.29 2.55 18.50
CA VAL A 125 28.73 2.21 19.86
C VAL A 125 30.13 2.74 20.13
N SER A 126 30.38 3.22 21.35
CA SER A 126 31.65 3.86 21.74
C SER A 126 32.87 2.96 21.59
N TRP A 127 32.68 1.64 21.70
CA TRP A 127 33.75 0.63 21.57
C TRP A 127 34.02 0.19 20.13
N PHE A 128 33.31 0.71 19.13
CA PHE A 128 33.42 0.27 17.73
C PHE A 128 34.87 0.27 17.22
N LYS A 129 35.61 1.35 17.51
CA LYS A 129 37.03 1.51 17.14
C LYS A 129 37.99 0.59 17.92
N SER A 130 37.54 0.00 19.02
CA SER A 130 38.36 -0.89 19.86
C SER A 130 38.25 -2.35 19.45
N VAL A 131 37.19 -2.71 18.71
CA VAL A 131 36.92 -4.10 18.29
C VAL A 131 37.26 -4.32 16.81
N TRP A 132 37.05 -3.32 15.96
CA TRP A 132 37.31 -3.43 14.53
C TRP A 132 38.58 -2.66 14.15
N PHE A 133 39.54 -3.37 13.57
CA PHE A 133 40.75 -2.78 13.01
C PHE A 133 40.39 -1.93 11.79
N SER A 134 40.94 -0.72 11.75
CA SER A 134 40.80 0.25 10.66
C SER A 134 41.41 -0.22 9.36
#